data_AF-A0A968ZGY9-F1
#
_entry.id   AF-A0A968ZGY9-F1
#
_cell.length_a   1.000
_cell.length_b   1.000
_cell.length_c   1.000
_cell.angle_alpha   90.00
_cell.angle_beta   90.00
_cell.angle_gamma   90.00
#
_symmetry.space_group_name_H-M   'P 1'
#
loop_
_entity.id
_entity.type
_entity.pdbx_description
1 polymer ?
#
loop_
_entity_poly.entity_id
_entity_poly.type
_entity_poly.pdbx_seq_one_letter_code
_entity_poly.pdbx_strand_id
1 'polypeptide(L)' 'MKEETQLHTRTPSAHPEGYLEAFANIYRNVALAIQARLAGQQPDPRLDFPTIEDGVHGMAFIETVVESSRRKTWMKMVD' A
#
# COMPACT_ATOMS: atom_id res chain seq x y z
N MET A 1 -19.60 -8.57 0.40
CA MET A 1 -18.21 -8.06 0.53
C MET A 1 -17.43 -8.53 -0.68
N LYS A 2 -16.59 -7.68 -1.31
CA LYS A 2 -15.73 -8.14 -2.42
C LYS A 2 -14.75 -9.21 -1.92
N GLU A 3 -14.31 -10.11 -2.80
CA GLU A 3 -13.42 -11.22 -2.44
C GLU A 3 -12.09 -10.72 -1.85
N GLU A 4 -11.51 -9.67 -2.44
CA GLU A 4 -10.31 -8.99 -1.91
C GLU A 4 -10.51 -8.50 -0.48
N THR A 5 -11.64 -7.87 -0.17
CA THR A 5 -11.94 -7.39 1.19
C THR A 5 -12.01 -8.53 2.21
N GLN A 6 -12.47 -9.71 1.80
CA GLN A 6 -12.52 -10.88 2.67
C GLN A 6 -11.11 -11.41 2.98
N LEU A 7 -10.14 -11.26 2.07
CA LEU A 7 -8.74 -11.68 2.28
C LEU A 7 -8.00 -10.85 3.34
N HIS A 8 -8.53 -9.68 3.69
CA HIS A 8 -7.93 -8.72 4.62
C HIS A 8 -8.73 -8.52 5.91
N THR A 9 -9.85 -9.23 6.06
CA THR A 9 -10.67 -9.24 7.27
C THR A 9 -10.40 -10.53 8.05
N ARG A 10 -10.20 -10.44 9.36
CA ARG A 10 -9.93 -11.60 10.24
C ARG A 10 -11.13 -11.99 11.09
N THR A 11 -11.98 -11.04 11.42
CA THR A 11 -13.05 -11.19 12.39
C THR A 11 -14.43 -10.94 11.76
N PRO A 12 -15.51 -11.51 12.33
CA PRO A 12 -16.84 -11.27 11.81
C PRO A 12 -17.26 -9.81 11.94
N SER A 13 -18.27 -9.42 11.17
CA SER A 13 -18.91 -8.10 11.31
C SER A 13 -19.20 -7.78 12.78
N ALA A 14 -19.03 -6.50 13.14
CA ALA A 14 -19.14 -5.96 14.50
C ALA A 14 -18.01 -6.32 15.48
N HIS A 15 -16.98 -7.06 15.06
CA HIS A 15 -15.73 -7.19 15.82
C HIS A 15 -14.73 -6.15 15.29
N PRO A 16 -14.33 -5.15 16.10
CA PRO A 16 -13.48 -4.07 15.61
C PRO A 16 -12.09 -4.58 15.22
N GLU A 17 -11.70 -4.29 13.99
CA GLU A 17 -10.32 -4.30 13.53
C GLU A 17 -9.86 -2.85 13.38
N GLY A 18 -8.55 -2.62 13.42
CA GLY A 18 -8.01 -1.28 13.32
C GLY A 18 -6.56 -1.28 12.87
N TYR A 19 -5.79 -0.40 13.49
CA TYR A 19 -4.43 -0.08 13.06
C TYR A 19 -3.51 -1.30 13.01
N LEU A 20 -3.56 -2.17 14.02
CA LEU A 20 -2.69 -3.35 14.08
C LEU A 20 -3.06 -4.37 13.00
N GLU A 21 -4.34 -4.61 12.77
CA GLU A 21 -4.83 -5.54 11.75
C GLU A 21 -4.51 -5.02 10.34
N ALA A 22 -4.60 -3.70 10.12
CA ALA A 22 -4.19 -3.06 8.87
C ALA A 22 -2.69 -3.25 8.61
N PHE A 23 -1.83 -3.01 9.60
CA PHE A 23 -0.40 -3.27 9.48
C PHE A 23 -0.09 -4.76 9.26
N ALA A 24 -0.79 -5.64 9.98
CA ALA A 24 -0.64 -7.09 9.80
C ALA A 24 -1.01 -7.53 8.38
N ASN A 25 -1.96 -6.87 7.72
CA ASN A 25 -2.29 -7.13 6.32
C ASN A 25 -1.12 -6.81 5.38
N ILE A 26 -0.47 -5.65 5.56
CA ILE A 26 0.71 -5.27 4.76
C ILE A 26 1.81 -6.33 4.89
N TYR A 27 2.20 -6.66 6.14
CA TYR A 27 3.27 -7.63 6.39
C TYR A 27 2.94 -9.02 5.87
N ARG A 28 1.70 -9.48 6.05
CA ARG A 28 1.26 -10.79 5.54
C ARG A 28 1.36 -10.83 4.01
N ASN A 29 0.88 -9.80 3.31
CA ASN A 29 0.88 -9.80 1.85
C ASN A 29 2.31 -9.76 1.28
N VAL A 30 3.21 -8.98 1.90
CA VAL A 30 4.65 -8.98 1.58
C VAL A 30 5.25 -10.38 1.79
N ALA A 31 4.98 -11.03 2.93
CA ALA A 31 5.50 -12.36 3.22
C ALA A 31 5.04 -13.40 2.20
N LEU A 32 3.77 -13.37 1.80
CA LEU A 32 3.21 -14.26 0.78
C LEU A 32 3.85 -14.02 -0.59
N ALA A 33 4.08 -12.75 -0.97
CA ALA A 33 4.75 -12.43 -2.22
C ALA A 33 6.21 -12.91 -2.25
N ILE A 34 6.92 -12.78 -1.13
CA ILE A 34 8.29 -13.31 -0.97
C ILE A 34 8.29 -14.83 -1.11
N GLN A 35 7.38 -15.53 -0.41
CA GLN A 35 7.27 -16.98 -0.46
C GLN A 35 6.99 -17.49 -1.88
N ALA A 36 6.05 -16.86 -2.61
CA ALA A 36 5.76 -17.21 -4.00
C ALA A 36 7.02 -17.09 -4.87
N ARG A 37 7.76 -15.98 -4.76
CA ARG A 37 9.00 -15.79 -5.52
C ARG A 37 10.08 -16.82 -5.17
N LEU A 38 10.27 -17.13 -3.89
CA LEU A 38 11.22 -18.16 -3.44
C LEU A 38 10.85 -19.55 -3.96
N ALA A 39 9.55 -19.82 -4.15
CA ALA A 39 9.05 -21.06 -4.75
C ALA A 39 9.09 -21.06 -6.30
N GLY A 40 9.58 -20.00 -6.94
CA GLY A 40 9.56 -19.87 -8.41
C GLY A 40 8.16 -19.66 -8.99
N GLN A 41 7.21 -19.22 -8.16
CA GLN A 41 5.82 -18.96 -8.54
C GLN A 41 5.56 -17.47 -8.66
N GLN A 42 4.56 -17.11 -9.47
CA GLN A 42 4.10 -15.72 -9.52
C GLN A 42 3.26 -15.42 -8.27
N PRO A 43 3.49 -14.29 -7.58
CA PRO A 43 2.64 -13.84 -6.48
C PRO A 43 1.18 -13.71 -6.91
N ASP A 44 0.24 -14.02 -6.01
CA ASP A 44 -1.18 -13.78 -6.24
C ASP A 44 -1.42 -12.28 -6.49
N PRO A 45 -2.06 -11.89 -7.61
CA PRO A 45 -2.27 -10.49 -7.97
C PRO A 45 -3.17 -9.72 -7.00
N ARG A 46 -3.88 -10.42 -6.09
CA ARG A 46 -4.72 -9.81 -5.05
C ARG A 46 -3.94 -9.44 -3.79
N LEU A 47 -2.64 -9.76 -3.72
CA LEU A 47 -1.78 -9.32 -2.64
C LEU A 47 -1.52 -7.82 -2.77
N ASP A 48 -2.00 -7.06 -1.80
CA ASP A 48 -1.91 -5.60 -1.79
C ASP A 48 -0.93 -5.11 -0.73
N PHE A 49 0.10 -4.38 -1.17
CA PHE A 49 1.08 -3.70 -0.32
C PHE A 49 1.79 -2.62 -1.15
N PRO A 50 2.29 -1.54 -0.52
CA PRO A 50 2.97 -0.47 -1.24
C PRO A 50 4.18 -0.96 -2.03
N THR A 51 4.33 -0.47 -3.27
CA THR A 51 5.48 -0.76 -4.13
C THR A 51 6.55 0.32 -4.04
N ILE A 52 7.64 0.16 -4.78
CA ILE A 52 8.67 1.19 -4.88
C ILE A 52 8.16 2.42 -5.63
N GLU A 53 7.29 2.23 -6.62
CA GLU A 53 6.67 3.30 -7.39
C GLU A 53 5.81 4.19 -6.49
N ASP A 54 5.05 3.60 -5.56
CA ASP A 54 4.29 4.36 -4.55
C ASP A 54 5.20 5.23 -3.67
N GLY A 55 6.37 4.70 -3.31
CA GLY A 55 7.38 5.42 -2.54
C GLY A 55 7.98 6.59 -3.31
N VAL A 56 8.37 6.38 -4.57
CA VAL A 56 8.89 7.43 -5.47
C VAL A 56 7.84 8.51 -5.69
N HIS A 57 6.59 8.12 -5.92
CA HIS A 57 5.46 9.04 -6.06
C HIS A 57 5.26 9.88 -4.79
N GLY A 58 5.37 9.27 -3.60
CA GLY A 58 5.35 10.00 -2.33
C GLY A 58 6.46 11.04 -2.19
N MET A 59 7.68 10.72 -2.66
CA MET A 59 8.80 11.67 -2.64
C MET A 59 8.58 12.85 -3.60
N ALA A 60 8.11 12.58 -4.81
CA ALA A 60 7.76 13.62 -5.78
C ALA A 60 6.67 14.56 -5.24
N PHE A 61 5.72 14.02 -4.46
CA PHE A 61 4.68 14.82 -3.82
C PHE A 61 5.28 15.77 -2.79
N ILE A 62 6.16 15.28 -1.91
CA ILE A 62 6.83 16.09 -0.89
C ILE A 62 7.60 17.23 -1.54
N GLU A 63 8.40 16.94 -2.57
CA GLU A 63 9.16 17.94 -3.31
C GLU A 63 8.25 19.02 -3.93
N THR A 64 7.17 18.58 -4.59
CA THR A 64 6.20 19.47 -5.24
C THR A 64 5.53 20.40 -4.22
N VAL A 65 5.13 19.88 -3.06
CA VAL A 65 4.47 20.67 -2.01
C VAL A 65 5.44 21.68 -1.39
N VAL A 66 6.70 21.29 -1.17
CA VAL A 66 7.73 22.21 -0.66
C VAL A 66 7.97 23.36 -1.65
N GLU A 67 8.07 23.08 -2.95
CA GLU A 67 8.29 24.11 -3.96
C GLU A 67 7.06 24.99 -4.17
N SER A 68 5.85 24.41 -4.13
CA SER A 68 4.58 25.13 -4.13
C SER A 68 4.51 26.13 -2.98
N SER A 69 4.92 25.73 -1.78
CA SER A 69 4.97 26.59 -0.59
C SER A 69 5.92 27.79 -0.79
N ARG A 70 7.11 27.54 -1.34
CA ARG A 70 8.10 28.60 -1.63
C ARG A 70 7.59 29.61 -2.65
N ARG A 71 6.90 29.14 -3.69
CA ARG A 71 6.38 29.98 -4.79
C ARG A 71 5.00 30.57 -4.52
N LYS A 72 4.28 30.07 -3.50
CA LYS A 72 2.90 30.44 -3.16
C LYS A 72 1.95 30.26 -4.35
N THR A 73 2.16 29.21 -5.15
CA THR A 73 1.35 28.90 -6.32
C THR A 73 1.21 27.40 -6.50
N TRP A 74 0.13 26.96 -7.13
CA TRP A 74 -0.05 25.56 -7.50
C TRP A 74 1.04 25.10 -8.45
N MET A 75 1.57 23.89 -8.18
CA MET A 75 2.57 23.25 -9.00
C MET A 75 2.05 21.94 -9.54
N LYS A 76 2.39 21.65 -10.79
CA LYS A 76 2.18 20.33 -11.37
C LYS A 76 3.18 19.38 -10.73
N MET A 77 2.70 18.21 -10.30
CA MET A 77 3.54 17.14 -9.80
C MET A 77 4.42 16.61 -10.92
N VAL A 78 5.68 16.33 -10.58
CA VAL A 78 6.65 15.74 -11.51
C VAL A 78 6.44 14.22 -11.47
N ASP A 79 6.13 13.62 -12.61
CA ASP A 79 5.97 12.16 -12.78
C ASP A 79 7.33 11.47 -12.93
#